data_AF-A0A4P1S2I0-F1
#
_entry.id   AF-A0A4P1S2I0-F1
#
_cell.length_a   1.000
_cell.length_b   1.000
_cell.length_c   1.000
_cell.angle_alpha   90.00
_cell.angle_beta   90.00
_cell.angle_gamma   90.00
#
_symmetry.space_group_name_H-M   'P 1'
#
loop_
_entity.id
_entity.type
_entity.pdbx_description
1 polymer ?
#
loop_
_entity_poly.entity_id
_entity_poly.type
_entity_poly.pdbx_seq_one_letter_code
_entity_poly.pdbx_strand_id
1 'polypeptide(L)'
;MNLLNALTEQEKSYFLLLNSMRKQDPNEKEFSFVKTIVQFSSSPILLSLIVSCPKWYHTVEIKEALSENDVIPANFGNYLRKVLGVVDMFREMGATENIAKAELMKEARSEITSLRETDREFLKMLISGKVQYGPCNEADEAFELRIERTHQELFLSDQSFSFTEMTAEEKLLKARNSTDSKELQALLWDGHPEVCETAIKNRYLADGELLAAAIQLENPETLKAIYNFPRWFFKDDTRSQLLENPALPENIRTAILMSQEIVHLFEKLSKLKHNVGERNSTAIEIAEKLKQVPELELQYITVAVKRKWPSLLSIIKAFYHFSQKRSASGKPVSMVFEETEKLSSSSLGQLIQLAATSEDEKEITVLLQHRDLNILRNLLQNPALTETMLGSVIHTMSAEKLLILDHSRWAKLNGIRNRMIHNPNLPGNKALAIASQLNTMKELLDVLRDKKIKSVEVKNQAFSQLSHQFSQLSLDGKISIILETDGEIFRELWGIIFRDEELLKGLVETRSASPDILSRIIHSRLTPLSVLNRIIELKLHLDNTGVVLEFFNNPKVTPEILQSLTESVNDAMREHLKSRGLISDPQR
;
A
#
# COMPACT_ATOMS: atom_id res chain seq x y z
N MET A 1 -7.16 -31.94 -9.89
CA MET A 1 -6.36 -32.85 -10.76
C MET A 1 -7.17 -34.13 -10.84
N ASN A 2 -7.28 -34.87 -11.95
CA ASN A 2 -7.91 -36.19 -11.84
C ASN A 2 -6.98 -37.15 -11.09
N LEU A 3 -7.05 -37.19 -9.75
CA LEU A 3 -6.26 -38.08 -8.87
C LEU A 3 -6.31 -39.54 -9.32
N LEU A 4 -7.44 -39.95 -9.88
CA LEU A 4 -7.69 -41.28 -10.44
C LEU A 4 -6.73 -41.65 -11.60
N ASN A 5 -6.21 -40.67 -12.33
CA ASN A 5 -5.27 -40.92 -13.42
C ASN A 5 -3.86 -41.27 -12.95
N ALA A 6 -3.51 -40.95 -11.70
CA ALA A 6 -2.20 -41.23 -11.10
C ALA A 6 -2.12 -42.61 -10.44
N LEU A 7 -3.25 -43.32 -10.33
CA LEU A 7 -3.33 -44.65 -9.74
C LEU A 7 -3.06 -45.75 -10.78
N THR A 8 -2.37 -46.81 -10.36
CA THR A 8 -2.30 -48.07 -11.10
C THR A 8 -3.67 -48.76 -11.16
N GLU A 9 -3.87 -49.70 -12.09
CA GLU A 9 -5.15 -50.43 -12.21
C GLU A 9 -5.54 -51.18 -10.93
N GLN A 10 -4.55 -51.70 -10.20
CA GLN A 10 -4.78 -52.35 -8.91
C GLN A 10 -5.22 -51.33 -7.84
N GLU A 11 -4.57 -50.17 -7.78
CA GLU A 11 -4.94 -49.12 -6.82
C GLU A 11 -6.28 -48.47 -7.16
N LYS A 12 -6.64 -48.34 -8.43
CA LYS A 12 -7.99 -47.92 -8.85
C LYS A 12 -9.06 -48.88 -8.33
N SER A 13 -8.78 -50.18 -8.39
CA SER A 13 -9.68 -51.21 -7.84
C SER A 13 -9.86 -51.06 -6.33
N TYR A 14 -8.76 -50.82 -5.60
CA TYR A 14 -8.84 -50.53 -4.16
C TYR A 14 -9.54 -49.21 -3.85
N PHE A 15 -9.30 -48.16 -4.64
CA PHE A 15 -9.96 -46.87 -4.48
C PHE A 15 -11.47 -46.99 -4.62
N LEU A 16 -11.95 -47.67 -5.68
CA LEU A 16 -13.37 -47.90 -5.91
C LEU A 16 -14.00 -48.72 -4.78
N LEU A 17 -13.31 -49.76 -4.32
CA LEU A 17 -13.79 -50.60 -3.23
C LEU A 17 -13.88 -49.81 -1.92
N LEU A 18 -12.85 -49.05 -1.55
CA LEU A 18 -12.87 -48.17 -0.38
C LEU A 18 -13.98 -47.11 -0.49
N ASN A 19 -14.14 -46.50 -1.67
CA ASN A 19 -15.19 -45.50 -1.91
C ASN A 19 -16.60 -46.09 -1.81
N SER A 20 -16.79 -47.37 -2.14
CA SER A 20 -18.05 -48.09 -1.89
C SER A 20 -18.24 -48.38 -0.40
N MET A 21 -17.21 -48.92 0.25
CA MET A 21 -17.23 -49.28 1.67
C MET A 21 -17.49 -48.06 2.55
N ARG A 22 -17.04 -46.85 2.18
CA ARG A 22 -17.22 -45.67 3.05
C ARG A 22 -18.68 -45.31 3.32
N LYS A 23 -19.58 -45.67 2.39
CA LYS A 23 -21.02 -45.37 2.43
C LYS A 23 -21.81 -46.37 3.28
N GLN A 24 -21.19 -47.48 3.68
CA GLN A 24 -21.81 -48.53 4.48
C GLN A 24 -21.46 -48.36 5.96
N ASP A 25 -22.30 -48.97 6.82
CA ASP A 25 -22.03 -49.08 8.25
C ASP A 25 -20.77 -49.94 8.48
N PRO A 26 -19.92 -49.55 9.44
CA PRO A 26 -18.65 -50.21 9.68
C PRO A 26 -18.82 -51.68 10.11
N ASN A 27 -18.13 -52.59 9.44
CA ASN A 27 -18.02 -54.00 9.82
C ASN A 27 -16.56 -54.37 10.16
N GLU A 28 -16.36 -55.28 11.10
CA GLU A 28 -15.04 -55.74 11.58
C GLU A 28 -14.15 -56.27 10.43
N LYS A 29 -14.75 -56.99 9.47
CA LYS A 29 -14.03 -57.47 8.27
C LYS A 29 -13.52 -56.31 7.39
N GLU A 30 -14.28 -55.23 7.32
CA GLU A 30 -13.89 -54.04 6.56
C GLU A 30 -12.75 -53.30 7.24
N PHE A 31 -12.79 -53.16 8.56
CA PHE A 31 -11.68 -52.56 9.31
C PHE A 31 -10.39 -53.35 9.17
N SER A 32 -10.46 -54.69 9.23
CA SER A 32 -9.30 -55.55 9.00
C SER A 32 -8.72 -55.37 7.59
N PHE A 33 -9.59 -55.25 6.58
CA PHE A 33 -9.18 -54.97 5.20
C PHE A 33 -8.53 -53.58 5.06
N VAL A 34 -9.15 -52.54 5.61
CA VAL A 34 -8.60 -51.16 5.59
C VAL A 34 -7.26 -51.13 6.31
N LYS A 35 -7.13 -51.78 7.48
CA LYS A 35 -5.86 -51.90 8.21
C LYS A 35 -4.78 -52.56 7.36
N THR A 36 -5.11 -53.63 6.65
CA THR A 36 -4.19 -54.32 5.74
C THR A 36 -3.72 -53.37 4.62
N ILE A 37 -4.63 -52.59 4.03
CA ILE A 37 -4.26 -51.58 3.03
C ILE A 37 -3.33 -50.53 3.66
N VAL A 38 -3.64 -50.03 4.85
CA VAL A 38 -2.80 -49.05 5.53
C VAL A 38 -1.40 -49.60 5.78
N GLN A 39 -1.24 -50.86 6.18
CA GLN A 39 0.07 -51.41 6.50
C GLN A 39 0.94 -51.65 5.26
N PHE A 40 0.35 -52.04 4.13
CA PHE A 40 1.11 -52.50 2.96
C PHE A 40 0.99 -51.61 1.72
N SER A 41 0.09 -50.62 1.71
CA SER A 41 -0.06 -49.73 0.56
C SER A 41 1.13 -48.78 0.47
N SER A 42 1.72 -48.73 -0.73
CA SER A 42 2.70 -47.70 -1.09
C SER A 42 2.09 -46.48 -1.76
N SER A 43 0.75 -46.43 -1.88
CA SER A 43 0.02 -45.39 -2.59
C SER A 43 -0.36 -44.22 -1.67
N PRO A 44 0.25 -43.03 -1.83
CA PRO A 44 -0.10 -41.86 -1.02
C PRO A 44 -1.57 -41.46 -1.13
N ILE A 45 -2.17 -41.67 -2.30
CA ILE A 45 -3.55 -41.29 -2.60
C ILE A 45 -4.52 -42.21 -1.83
N LEU A 46 -4.26 -43.52 -1.78
CA LEU A 46 -5.08 -44.46 -1.00
C LEU A 46 -4.98 -44.15 0.51
N LEU A 47 -3.78 -43.86 1.00
CA LEU A 47 -3.58 -43.47 2.40
C LEU A 47 -4.30 -42.16 2.72
N SER A 48 -4.25 -41.18 1.81
CA SER A 48 -4.98 -39.91 1.94
C SER A 48 -6.49 -40.12 2.02
N LEU A 49 -7.04 -41.05 1.23
CA LEU A 49 -8.45 -41.42 1.29
C LEU A 49 -8.82 -42.02 2.65
N ILE A 50 -7.96 -42.86 3.22
CA ILE A 50 -8.21 -43.49 4.52
C ILE A 50 -8.17 -42.45 5.64
N VAL A 51 -7.20 -41.53 5.61
CA VAL A 51 -7.13 -40.41 6.58
C VAL A 51 -8.31 -39.45 6.44
N SER A 52 -8.79 -39.22 5.22
CA SER A 52 -9.93 -38.33 4.95
C SER A 52 -11.27 -38.86 5.46
N CYS A 53 -11.35 -40.15 5.79
CA CYS A 53 -12.57 -40.80 6.23
C CYS A 53 -12.60 -40.95 7.77
N PRO A 54 -13.42 -40.16 8.49
CA PRO A 54 -13.40 -40.15 9.96
C PRO A 54 -13.69 -41.51 10.58
N LYS A 55 -14.55 -42.33 9.95
CA LYS A 55 -14.90 -43.65 10.48
C LYS A 55 -13.72 -44.64 10.53
N TRP A 56 -12.70 -44.44 9.71
CA TRP A 56 -11.48 -45.24 9.73
C TRP A 56 -10.36 -44.52 10.48
N TYR A 57 -10.18 -43.23 10.23
CA TYR A 57 -9.11 -42.44 10.85
C TYR A 57 -9.28 -42.26 12.37
N HIS A 58 -10.50 -42.30 12.89
CA HIS A 58 -10.80 -42.20 14.32
C HIS A 58 -10.76 -43.57 15.02
N THR A 59 -9.94 -44.50 14.54
CA THR A 59 -9.76 -45.83 15.12
C THR A 59 -8.29 -46.01 15.51
N VAL A 60 -8.05 -46.53 16.72
CA VAL A 60 -6.68 -46.63 17.28
C VAL A 60 -5.80 -47.52 16.39
N GLU A 61 -6.34 -48.65 15.97
CA GLU A 61 -5.65 -49.67 15.17
C GLU A 61 -5.24 -49.15 13.78
N ILE A 62 -6.00 -48.21 13.23
CA ILE A 62 -5.68 -47.56 11.95
C ILE A 62 -4.60 -46.50 12.15
N LYS A 63 -4.65 -45.73 13.24
CA LYS A 63 -3.60 -44.75 13.57
C LYS A 63 -2.26 -45.42 13.89
N GLU A 64 -2.28 -46.55 14.61
CA GLU A 64 -1.10 -47.40 14.83
C GLU A 64 -0.51 -47.84 13.49
N ALA A 65 -1.33 -48.46 12.63
CA ALA A 65 -0.91 -48.91 11.30
C ALA A 65 -0.38 -47.76 10.41
N LEU A 66 -0.99 -46.57 10.46
CA LEU A 66 -0.50 -45.39 9.74
C LEU A 66 0.84 -44.91 10.28
N SER A 67 1.06 -44.98 11.60
CA SER A 67 2.31 -44.54 12.21
C SER A 67 3.51 -45.45 11.91
N GLU A 68 3.24 -46.70 11.52
CA GLU A 68 4.21 -47.73 11.16
C GLU A 68 4.44 -47.83 9.64
N ASN A 69 3.63 -47.18 8.81
CA ASN A 69 3.76 -47.25 7.36
C ASN A 69 4.90 -46.33 6.86
N ASP A 70 5.87 -46.88 6.14
CA ASP A 70 7.06 -46.18 5.65
C ASP A 70 6.78 -45.06 4.61
N VAL A 71 5.63 -45.11 3.94
CA VAL A 71 5.21 -44.09 2.96
C VAL A 71 4.61 -42.87 3.65
N ILE A 72 4.19 -42.99 4.91
CA ILE A 72 3.69 -41.85 5.68
C ILE A 72 4.84 -40.87 6.00
N PRO A 73 4.70 -39.58 5.68
CA PRO A 73 5.69 -38.56 6.00
C PRO A 73 6.08 -38.55 7.47
N ALA A 74 7.38 -38.43 7.75
CA ALA A 74 7.91 -38.57 9.11
C ALA A 74 7.30 -37.57 10.11
N ASN A 75 6.99 -36.35 9.65
CA ASN A 75 6.31 -35.33 10.46
C ASN A 75 4.92 -35.80 10.92
N PHE A 76 4.14 -36.43 10.04
CA PHE A 76 2.82 -36.94 10.32
C PHE A 76 2.89 -38.23 11.13
N GLY A 77 3.84 -39.12 10.85
CA GLY A 77 4.12 -40.30 11.68
C GLY A 77 4.49 -39.92 13.11
N ASN A 78 5.36 -38.92 13.31
CA ASN A 78 5.71 -38.37 14.62
C ASN A 78 4.49 -37.78 15.33
N TYR A 79 3.64 -37.06 14.60
CA TYR A 79 2.38 -36.53 15.12
C TYR A 79 1.42 -37.63 15.59
N LEU A 80 1.23 -38.69 14.78
CA LEU A 80 0.41 -39.83 15.15
C LEU A 80 0.94 -40.54 16.40
N ARG A 81 2.27 -40.68 16.53
CA ARG A 81 2.88 -41.23 17.75
C ARG A 81 2.60 -40.39 19.00
N LYS A 82 2.52 -39.06 18.88
CA LYS A 82 2.07 -38.21 20.01
C LYS A 82 0.61 -38.47 20.37
N VAL A 83 -0.28 -38.58 19.38
CA VAL A 83 -1.70 -38.90 19.61
C VAL A 83 -1.83 -40.27 20.30
N LEU A 84 -1.09 -41.27 19.84
CA LEU A 84 -1.07 -42.62 20.42
C LEU A 84 -0.46 -42.63 21.83
N GLY A 85 0.58 -41.84 22.10
CA GLY A 85 1.12 -41.67 23.44
C GLY A 85 0.08 -41.15 24.44
N VAL A 86 -0.82 -40.25 24.00
CA VAL A 86 -1.96 -39.82 24.83
C VAL A 86 -2.93 -40.97 25.08
N VAL A 87 -3.22 -41.80 24.08
CA VAL A 87 -4.06 -43.00 24.24
C VAL A 87 -3.44 -43.97 25.26
N ASP A 88 -2.14 -44.20 25.19
CA ASP A 88 -1.41 -45.07 26.11
C ASP A 88 -1.41 -44.51 27.54
N MET A 89 -1.22 -43.19 27.71
CA MET A 89 -1.42 -42.53 29.02
C MET A 89 -2.83 -42.79 29.59
N PHE A 90 -3.88 -42.76 28.76
CA PHE A 90 -5.24 -43.10 29.21
C PHE A 90 -5.42 -44.57 29.56
N ARG A 91 -4.78 -45.49 28.82
CA ARG A 91 -4.76 -46.93 29.15
C ARG A 91 -4.06 -47.16 30.49
N GLU A 92 -2.92 -46.51 30.72
CA GLU A 92 -2.14 -46.59 31.96
C GLU A 92 -2.90 -46.02 33.16
N MET A 93 -3.62 -44.89 33.00
CA MET A 93 -4.47 -44.31 34.05
C MET A 93 -5.63 -45.22 34.48
N GLY A 94 -6.03 -46.17 33.63
CA GLY A 94 -6.99 -47.22 33.97
C GLY A 94 -6.41 -48.30 34.90
N ALA A 95 -5.08 -48.42 34.94
CA ALA A 95 -4.34 -49.45 35.68
C ALA A 95 -3.59 -48.94 36.92
N THR A 96 -3.37 -47.62 37.07
CA THR A 96 -2.56 -47.01 38.16
C THR A 96 -3.36 -46.46 39.34
N GLU A 97 -2.71 -46.41 40.53
CA GLU A 97 -3.25 -45.80 41.76
C GLU A 97 -3.38 -44.26 41.71
N ASN A 98 -4.16 -43.69 42.64
CA ASN A 98 -4.71 -42.31 42.58
C ASN A 98 -3.70 -41.16 42.45
N ILE A 99 -2.46 -41.30 42.96
CA ILE A 99 -1.48 -40.20 42.97
C ILE A 99 -0.79 -40.07 41.59
N ALA A 100 -0.33 -41.18 41.01
CA ALA A 100 0.25 -41.20 39.66
C ALA A 100 -0.77 -40.79 38.59
N LYS A 101 -2.06 -41.08 38.82
CA LYS A 101 -3.16 -40.68 37.95
C LYS A 101 -3.31 -39.16 37.80
N ALA A 102 -3.02 -38.39 38.84
CA ALA A 102 -3.14 -36.93 38.79
C ALA A 102 -2.02 -36.27 37.95
N GLU A 103 -0.80 -36.82 38.01
CA GLU A 103 0.34 -36.38 37.21
C GLU A 103 0.14 -36.76 35.74
N LEU A 104 -0.24 -38.01 35.45
CA LEU A 104 -0.59 -38.47 34.10
C LEU A 104 -1.75 -37.67 33.49
N MET A 105 -2.77 -37.31 34.28
CA MET A 105 -3.86 -36.44 33.81
C MET A 105 -3.38 -35.03 33.44
N LYS A 106 -2.40 -34.49 34.17
CA LYS A 106 -1.84 -33.16 33.89
C LYS A 106 -1.01 -33.19 32.62
N GLU A 107 -0.19 -34.21 32.45
CA GLU A 107 0.64 -34.44 31.25
C GLU A 107 -0.24 -34.68 30.01
N ALA A 108 -1.19 -35.60 30.09
CA ALA A 108 -2.14 -35.87 29.00
C ALA A 108 -2.93 -34.62 28.59
N ARG A 109 -3.35 -33.76 29.54
CA ARG A 109 -4.03 -32.49 29.22
C ARG A 109 -3.11 -31.53 28.47
N SER A 110 -1.84 -31.43 28.86
CA SER A 110 -0.88 -30.58 28.18
C SER A 110 -0.64 -31.05 26.74
N GLU A 111 -0.46 -32.36 26.53
CA GLU A 111 -0.29 -32.95 25.21
C GLU A 111 -1.54 -32.76 24.34
N ILE A 112 -2.74 -32.99 24.87
CA ILE A 112 -4.02 -32.76 24.16
C ILE A 112 -4.16 -31.33 23.65
N THR A 113 -3.69 -30.32 24.39
CA THR A 113 -3.78 -28.92 23.94
C THR A 113 -2.94 -28.63 22.70
N SER A 114 -1.89 -29.43 22.45
CA SER A 114 -1.01 -29.30 21.28
C SER A 114 -1.51 -30.03 20.03
N LEU A 115 -2.58 -30.85 20.15
CA LEU A 115 -3.10 -31.67 19.05
C LEU A 115 -4.12 -30.92 18.16
N ARG A 116 -4.31 -31.41 16.93
CA ARG A 116 -5.33 -30.91 16.00
C ARG A 116 -6.74 -31.13 16.55
N GLU A 117 -7.66 -30.26 16.18
CA GLU A 117 -9.04 -30.28 16.68
C GLU A 117 -9.74 -31.64 16.47
N THR A 118 -9.59 -32.23 15.29
CA THR A 118 -10.14 -33.55 14.95
C THR A 118 -9.65 -34.66 15.89
N ASP A 119 -8.35 -34.67 16.22
CA ASP A 119 -7.77 -35.68 17.09
C ASP A 119 -8.11 -35.42 18.58
N ARG A 120 -8.32 -34.15 18.97
CA ARG A 120 -8.87 -33.82 20.30
C ARG A 120 -10.31 -34.33 20.46
N GLU A 121 -11.13 -34.21 19.42
CA GLU A 121 -12.50 -34.75 19.41
C GLU A 121 -12.50 -36.28 19.46
N PHE A 122 -11.65 -36.93 18.67
CA PHE A 122 -11.42 -38.38 18.75
C PHE A 122 -11.06 -38.81 20.17
N LEU A 123 -10.08 -38.16 20.80
CA LEU A 123 -9.67 -38.48 22.18
C LEU A 123 -10.81 -38.25 23.18
N LYS A 124 -11.59 -37.17 23.05
CA LYS A 124 -12.78 -36.94 23.89
C LYS A 124 -13.81 -38.05 23.73
N MET A 125 -14.09 -38.48 22.49
CA MET A 125 -15.03 -39.57 22.22
C MET A 125 -14.54 -40.88 22.82
N LEU A 126 -13.24 -41.20 22.64
CA LEU A 126 -12.59 -42.37 23.19
C LEU A 126 -12.69 -42.41 24.71
N ILE A 127 -12.37 -41.30 25.39
CA ILE A 127 -12.46 -41.15 26.85
C ILE A 127 -13.90 -41.29 27.35
N SER A 128 -14.87 -40.71 26.62
CA SER A 128 -16.28 -40.75 27.00
C SER A 128 -16.94 -42.11 26.81
N GLY A 129 -16.28 -43.06 26.13
CA GLY A 129 -16.83 -44.37 25.75
C GLY A 129 -17.98 -44.28 24.74
N LYS A 130 -18.28 -43.10 24.19
CA LYS A 130 -19.36 -42.84 23.23
C LYS A 130 -18.84 -42.83 21.80
N VAL A 131 -18.13 -43.88 21.43
CA VAL A 131 -17.59 -44.01 20.09
C VAL A 131 -18.72 -44.51 19.17
N GLN A 132 -19.37 -43.60 18.45
CA GLN A 132 -20.33 -43.94 17.40
C GLN A 132 -19.71 -43.63 16.04
N TYR A 133 -19.39 -44.68 15.28
CA TYR A 133 -18.91 -44.56 13.90
C TYR A 133 -20.11 -44.69 12.96
N GLY A 134 -20.55 -43.57 12.37
CA GLY A 134 -21.61 -43.57 11.35
C GLY A 134 -21.07 -43.63 9.92
N PRO A 135 -21.93 -43.90 8.92
CA PRO A 135 -21.54 -43.88 7.52
C PRO A 135 -21.13 -42.46 7.09
N CYS A 136 -20.20 -42.39 6.13
CA CYS A 136 -19.79 -41.11 5.54
C CYS A 136 -20.81 -40.68 4.49
N ASN A 137 -21.84 -39.95 4.91
CA ASN A 137 -22.95 -39.48 4.05
C ASN A 137 -22.58 -38.24 3.20
N GLU A 138 -21.30 -37.95 3.06
CA GLU A 138 -20.81 -36.83 2.25
C GLU A 138 -20.91 -37.19 0.76
N ALA A 139 -21.36 -36.21 -0.05
CA ALA A 139 -21.42 -36.34 -1.50
C ALA A 139 -20.05 -36.68 -2.10
N ASP A 140 -20.02 -37.51 -3.15
CA ASP A 140 -18.79 -38.05 -3.72
C ASP A 140 -17.81 -36.94 -4.14
N GLU A 141 -18.31 -35.87 -4.78
CA GLU A 141 -17.50 -34.73 -5.19
C GLU A 141 -16.85 -33.99 -4.00
N ALA A 142 -17.60 -33.80 -2.91
CA ALA A 142 -17.09 -33.13 -1.71
C ALA A 142 -16.04 -34.00 -1.00
N PHE A 143 -16.23 -35.31 -0.98
CA PHE A 143 -15.28 -36.25 -0.43
C PHE A 143 -13.99 -36.32 -1.27
N GLU A 144 -14.09 -36.34 -2.60
CA GLU A 144 -12.92 -36.30 -3.50
C GLU A 144 -12.08 -35.04 -3.31
N LEU A 145 -12.72 -33.87 -3.17
CA LEU A 145 -12.03 -32.62 -2.84
C LEU A 145 -11.32 -32.67 -1.48
N ARG A 146 -11.91 -33.36 -0.50
CA ARG A 146 -11.27 -33.59 0.80
C ARG A 146 -10.04 -34.48 0.65
N ILE A 147 -10.13 -35.55 -0.14
CA ILE A 147 -8.99 -36.43 -0.44
C ILE A 147 -7.87 -35.64 -1.11
N GLU A 148 -8.18 -34.81 -2.12
CA GLU A 148 -7.20 -33.94 -2.78
C GLU A 148 -6.51 -33.03 -1.77
N ARG A 149 -7.27 -32.38 -0.89
CA ARG A 149 -6.72 -31.49 0.14
C ARG A 149 -5.85 -32.26 1.12
N THR A 150 -6.30 -33.40 1.64
CA THR A 150 -5.52 -34.23 2.57
C THR A 150 -4.27 -34.80 1.92
N HIS A 151 -4.34 -35.19 0.64
CA HIS A 151 -3.19 -35.62 -0.13
C HIS A 151 -2.16 -34.50 -0.28
N GLN A 152 -2.64 -33.29 -0.61
CA GLN A 152 -1.81 -32.09 -0.66
C GLN A 152 -1.20 -31.75 0.71
N GLU A 153 -1.97 -31.82 1.78
CA GLU A 153 -1.55 -31.46 3.13
C GLU A 153 -0.63 -32.48 3.81
N LEU A 154 -0.69 -33.75 3.43
CA LEU A 154 0.17 -34.79 4.02
C LEU A 154 1.37 -35.06 3.14
N PHE A 155 1.15 -35.38 1.86
CA PHE A 155 2.19 -35.94 1.00
C PHE A 155 2.83 -34.91 0.07
N LEU A 156 2.20 -33.75 -0.15
CA LEU A 156 2.76 -32.69 -1.00
C LEU A 156 3.19 -31.44 -0.20
N SER A 157 2.74 -31.30 1.05
CA SER A 157 3.08 -30.17 1.94
C SER A 157 4.51 -30.27 2.49
N ASP A 158 5.06 -31.49 2.46
CA ASP A 158 6.42 -31.89 2.81
C ASP A 158 7.28 -32.13 1.56
N GLN A 159 7.11 -31.30 0.51
CA GLN A 159 8.28 -30.98 -0.30
C GLN A 159 9.24 -30.20 0.60
N SER A 160 9.99 -30.93 1.44
CA SER A 160 11.27 -30.46 1.92
C SER A 160 12.09 -30.24 0.65
N PHE A 161 12.17 -29.00 0.20
CA PHE A 161 13.00 -28.66 -0.92
C PHE A 161 14.45 -28.81 -0.46
N SER A 162 14.99 -30.02 -0.61
CA SER A 162 16.40 -30.28 -0.38
C SER A 162 17.15 -29.78 -1.60
N PHE A 163 17.85 -28.65 -1.44
CA PHE A 163 18.73 -28.10 -2.46
C PHE A 163 20.18 -28.58 -2.30
N THR A 164 20.43 -29.55 -1.41
CA THR A 164 21.80 -29.97 -1.05
C THR A 164 22.61 -30.53 -2.22
N GLU A 165 21.95 -31.13 -3.21
CA GLU A 165 22.59 -31.70 -4.41
C GLU A 165 22.62 -30.73 -5.62
N MET A 166 21.95 -29.58 -5.53
CA MET A 166 21.86 -28.62 -6.64
C MET A 166 23.04 -27.64 -6.65
N THR A 167 23.52 -27.28 -7.84
CA THR A 167 24.54 -26.24 -8.00
C THR A 167 23.99 -24.85 -7.68
N ALA A 168 24.86 -23.90 -7.32
CA ALA A 168 24.44 -22.52 -7.01
C ALA A 168 23.70 -21.85 -8.18
N GLU A 169 24.08 -22.14 -9.43
CA GLU A 169 23.42 -21.63 -10.63
C GLU A 169 22.00 -22.17 -10.79
N GLU A 170 21.78 -23.46 -10.51
CA GLU A 170 20.45 -24.08 -10.58
C GLU A 170 19.54 -23.55 -9.47
N LYS A 171 20.08 -23.34 -8.26
CA LYS A 171 19.35 -22.70 -7.14
C LYS A 171 18.95 -21.27 -7.46
N LEU A 172 19.83 -20.51 -8.12
CA LEU A 172 19.52 -19.15 -8.59
C LEU A 172 18.39 -19.16 -9.64
N LEU A 173 18.46 -20.08 -10.61
CA LEU A 173 17.43 -20.22 -11.63
C LEU A 173 16.08 -20.59 -11.01
N LYS A 174 16.08 -21.49 -10.01
CA LYS A 174 14.89 -21.83 -9.23
C LYS A 174 14.37 -20.64 -8.41
N ALA A 175 15.23 -19.92 -7.69
CA ALA A 175 14.84 -18.74 -6.92
C ALA A 175 14.16 -17.68 -7.81
N ARG A 176 14.59 -17.56 -9.06
CA ARG A 176 14.02 -16.61 -10.03
C ARG A 176 12.69 -17.07 -10.61
N ASN A 177 12.53 -18.37 -10.89
CA ASN A 177 11.41 -18.90 -11.66
C ASN A 177 10.34 -19.58 -10.81
N SER A 178 10.64 -19.90 -9.55
CA SER A 178 9.68 -20.56 -8.66
C SER A 178 8.47 -19.66 -8.41
N THR A 179 7.30 -20.29 -8.46
CA THR A 179 6.00 -19.70 -8.11
C THR A 179 5.51 -20.15 -6.75
N ASP A 180 6.23 -21.04 -6.07
CA ASP A 180 5.86 -21.57 -4.76
C ASP A 180 6.58 -20.80 -3.64
N SER A 181 5.80 -20.19 -2.75
CA SER A 181 6.33 -19.42 -1.61
C SER A 181 7.14 -20.31 -0.65
N LYS A 182 6.78 -21.59 -0.49
CA LYS A 182 7.50 -22.53 0.38
C LYS A 182 8.82 -22.97 -0.22
N GLU A 183 8.90 -23.08 -1.54
CA GLU A 183 10.16 -23.34 -2.25
C GLU A 183 11.13 -22.17 -2.05
N LEU A 184 10.61 -20.95 -2.20
CA LEU A 184 11.38 -19.73 -1.96
C LEU A 184 11.81 -19.62 -0.50
N GLN A 185 10.98 -20.03 0.46
CA GLN A 185 11.33 -20.11 1.87
C GLN A 185 12.53 -21.04 2.10
N ALA A 186 12.47 -22.24 1.55
CA ALA A 186 13.55 -23.21 1.69
C ALA A 186 14.85 -22.73 1.04
N LEU A 187 14.78 -21.99 -0.08
CA LEU A 187 15.95 -21.35 -0.71
C LEU A 187 16.57 -20.25 0.16
N LEU A 188 15.79 -19.58 1.02
CA LEU A 188 16.34 -18.60 1.96
C LEU A 188 17.21 -19.26 3.04
N TRP A 189 16.85 -20.48 3.47
CA TRP A 189 17.61 -21.24 4.45
C TRP A 189 18.88 -21.90 3.90
N ASP A 190 19.06 -21.96 2.58
CA ASP A 190 20.25 -22.51 1.93
C ASP A 190 21.54 -21.73 2.27
N GLY A 191 21.39 -20.47 2.69
CA GLY A 191 22.50 -19.63 3.18
C GLY A 191 23.36 -18.99 2.10
N HIS A 192 23.17 -19.33 0.82
CA HIS A 192 23.92 -18.74 -0.29
C HIS A 192 23.41 -17.31 -0.61
N PRO A 193 24.25 -16.27 -0.51
CA PRO A 193 23.79 -14.87 -0.49
C PRO A 193 23.05 -14.46 -1.77
N GLU A 194 23.55 -14.84 -2.95
CA GLU A 194 22.93 -14.50 -4.23
C GLU A 194 21.57 -15.21 -4.45
N VAL A 195 21.43 -16.45 -3.96
CA VAL A 195 20.19 -17.23 -4.03
C VAL A 195 19.16 -16.59 -3.12
N CYS A 196 19.55 -16.26 -1.87
CA CYS A 196 18.67 -15.58 -0.93
C CYS A 196 18.21 -14.22 -1.46
N GLU A 197 19.11 -13.41 -2.02
CA GLU A 197 18.75 -12.11 -2.60
C GLU A 197 17.75 -12.26 -3.77
N THR A 198 17.95 -13.27 -4.61
CA THR A 198 17.03 -13.57 -5.72
C THR A 198 15.67 -14.04 -5.21
N ALA A 199 15.64 -14.87 -4.16
CA ALA A 199 14.40 -15.33 -3.53
C ALA A 199 13.63 -14.17 -2.87
N ILE A 200 14.32 -13.26 -2.17
CA ILE A 200 13.73 -12.04 -1.57
C ILE A 200 13.08 -11.14 -2.62
N LYS A 201 13.69 -11.05 -3.82
CA LYS A 201 13.17 -10.28 -4.97
C LYS A 201 11.99 -10.94 -5.67
N ASN A 202 11.77 -12.24 -5.46
CA ASN A 202 10.71 -12.97 -6.15
C ASN A 202 9.32 -12.51 -5.66
N ARG A 203 8.44 -12.19 -6.62
CA ARG A 203 7.08 -11.69 -6.35
C ARG A 203 6.19 -12.72 -5.62
N TYR A 204 6.48 -14.01 -5.78
CA TYR A 204 5.69 -15.10 -5.22
C TYR A 204 6.07 -15.46 -3.79
N LEU A 205 7.18 -14.94 -3.27
CA LEU A 205 7.47 -15.04 -1.84
C LEU A 205 6.40 -14.27 -1.07
N ALA A 206 5.66 -14.95 -0.21
CA ALA A 206 4.61 -14.38 0.63
C ALA A 206 5.14 -14.00 2.02
N ASP A 207 4.36 -13.15 2.69
CA ASP A 207 4.77 -12.50 3.94
C ASP A 207 5.00 -13.52 5.06
N GLY A 208 4.11 -14.52 5.18
CA GLY A 208 4.20 -15.53 6.23
C GLY A 208 5.48 -16.36 6.13
N GLU A 209 5.85 -16.77 4.93
CA GLU A 209 7.04 -17.58 4.69
C GLU A 209 8.32 -16.77 4.91
N LEU A 210 8.36 -15.50 4.50
CA LEU A 210 9.48 -14.61 4.80
C LEU A 210 9.63 -14.39 6.31
N LEU A 211 8.54 -14.16 7.05
CA LEU A 211 8.59 -13.95 8.50
C LEU A 211 9.09 -15.21 9.22
N ALA A 212 8.58 -16.38 8.83
CA ALA A 212 9.03 -17.66 9.37
C ALA A 212 10.51 -17.92 9.05
N ALA A 213 10.97 -17.59 7.84
CA ALA A 213 12.38 -17.68 7.48
C ALA A 213 13.23 -16.69 8.30
N ALA A 214 12.79 -15.44 8.43
CA ALA A 214 13.53 -14.37 9.09
C ALA A 214 13.89 -14.66 10.55
N ILE A 215 13.10 -15.47 11.28
CA ILE A 215 13.41 -15.87 12.66
C ILE A 215 14.58 -16.88 12.71
N GLN A 216 14.67 -17.74 11.70
CA GLN A 216 15.61 -18.88 11.67
C GLN A 216 16.88 -18.60 10.86
N LEU A 217 16.94 -17.47 10.14
CA LEU A 217 18.11 -17.10 9.36
C LEU A 217 19.31 -16.76 10.26
N GLU A 218 20.42 -17.47 10.06
CA GLU A 218 21.67 -17.22 10.77
C GLU A 218 22.59 -16.24 10.03
N ASN A 219 22.36 -16.03 8.72
CA ASN A 219 23.23 -15.20 7.88
C ASN A 219 22.89 -13.70 7.98
N PRO A 220 23.79 -12.85 8.52
CA PRO A 220 23.55 -11.42 8.68
C PRO A 220 23.40 -10.66 7.35
N GLU A 221 24.06 -11.09 6.28
CA GLU A 221 23.96 -10.44 4.96
C GLU A 221 22.58 -10.68 4.34
N THR A 222 21.95 -11.84 4.59
CA THR A 222 20.58 -12.11 4.16
C THR A 222 19.58 -11.23 4.90
N LEU A 223 19.74 -11.08 6.23
CA LEU A 223 18.89 -10.18 7.03
C LEU A 223 19.02 -8.71 6.57
N LYS A 224 20.23 -8.29 6.22
CA LYS A 224 20.51 -6.98 5.63
C LYS A 224 19.88 -6.82 4.24
N ALA A 225 19.86 -7.87 3.42
CA ALA A 225 19.17 -7.86 2.13
C ALA A 225 17.65 -7.70 2.31
N ILE A 226 17.05 -8.37 3.29
CA ILE A 226 15.63 -8.20 3.66
C ILE A 226 15.37 -6.75 4.09
N TYR A 227 16.20 -6.21 4.99
CA TYR A 227 16.09 -4.84 5.49
C TYR A 227 16.21 -3.79 4.39
N ASN A 228 17.11 -3.97 3.42
CA ASN A 228 17.32 -2.99 2.34
C ASN A 228 16.26 -3.08 1.22
N PHE A 229 15.44 -4.13 1.18
CA PHE A 229 14.50 -4.33 0.08
C PHE A 229 13.17 -3.59 0.33
N PRO A 230 12.77 -2.63 -0.54
CA PRO A 230 11.63 -1.75 -0.27
C PRO A 230 10.31 -2.46 0.01
N ARG A 231 10.05 -3.62 -0.61
CA ARG A 231 8.82 -4.40 -0.40
C ARG A 231 8.66 -4.82 1.07
N TRP A 232 9.77 -5.13 1.73
CA TRP A 232 9.81 -5.70 3.07
C TRP A 232 10.11 -4.63 4.13
N PHE A 233 11.00 -3.69 3.80
CA PHE A 233 11.45 -2.61 4.67
C PHE A 233 10.32 -1.79 5.32
N PHE A 234 9.25 -1.48 4.58
CA PHE A 234 8.15 -0.65 5.06
C PHE A 234 7.08 -1.41 5.88
N LYS A 235 7.25 -2.72 6.10
CA LYS A 235 6.28 -3.54 6.85
C LYS A 235 6.67 -3.61 8.33
N ASP A 236 5.74 -3.17 9.20
CA ASP A 236 5.95 -3.17 10.66
C ASP A 236 6.22 -4.60 11.20
N ASP A 237 5.49 -5.62 10.69
CA ASP A 237 5.65 -7.02 11.12
C ASP A 237 7.04 -7.59 10.79
N THR A 238 7.56 -7.30 9.59
CA THR A 238 8.90 -7.73 9.18
C THR A 238 9.97 -7.08 10.05
N ARG A 239 9.81 -5.80 10.40
CA ARG A 239 10.76 -5.08 11.26
C ARG A 239 10.77 -5.65 12.69
N SER A 240 9.61 -5.98 13.24
CA SER A 240 9.51 -6.63 14.55
C SER A 240 10.20 -7.99 14.54
N GLN A 241 9.97 -8.80 13.49
CA GLN A 241 10.62 -10.10 13.37
C GLN A 241 12.13 -10.04 13.17
N LEU A 242 12.63 -9.04 12.43
CA LEU A 242 14.07 -8.82 12.32
C LEU A 242 14.70 -8.50 13.68
N LEU A 243 14.01 -7.75 14.55
CA LEU A 243 14.51 -7.44 15.90
C LEU A 243 14.55 -8.68 16.82
N GLU A 244 13.65 -9.64 16.63
CA GLU A 244 13.64 -10.91 17.37
C GLU A 244 14.81 -11.82 16.99
N ASN A 245 15.38 -11.66 15.79
CA ASN A 245 16.51 -12.47 15.35
C ASN A 245 17.84 -12.00 16.00
N PRO A 246 18.59 -12.91 16.67
CA PRO A 246 19.87 -12.58 17.32
C PRO A 246 21.01 -12.26 16.33
N ALA A 247 20.97 -12.78 15.10
CA ALA A 247 21.97 -12.58 14.06
C ALA A 247 21.83 -11.23 13.31
N LEU A 248 20.83 -10.41 13.66
CA LEU A 248 20.67 -9.09 13.04
C LEU A 248 21.87 -8.17 13.36
N PRO A 249 22.49 -7.55 12.34
CA PRO A 249 23.56 -6.57 12.56
C PRO A 249 23.16 -5.42 13.49
N GLU A 250 24.04 -5.09 14.46
CA GLU A 250 23.73 -4.13 15.53
C GLU A 250 23.44 -2.71 15.00
N ASN A 251 24.07 -2.30 13.90
CA ASN A 251 23.79 -1.04 13.22
C ASN A 251 22.36 -0.99 12.65
N ILE A 252 21.82 -2.12 12.21
CA ILE A 252 20.43 -2.22 11.72
C ILE A 252 19.48 -2.26 12.92
N ARG A 253 19.81 -3.05 13.96
CA ARG A 253 19.02 -3.11 15.20
C ARG A 253 18.82 -1.73 15.81
N THR A 254 19.91 -0.98 16.00
CA THR A 254 19.89 0.39 16.53
C THR A 254 19.08 1.33 15.64
N ALA A 255 19.23 1.25 14.32
CA ALA A 255 18.48 2.06 13.37
C ALA A 255 16.96 1.80 13.44
N ILE A 256 16.54 0.52 13.50
CA ILE A 256 15.13 0.14 13.64
C ILE A 256 14.59 0.64 14.98
N LEU A 257 15.31 0.44 16.09
CA LEU A 257 14.88 0.89 17.41
C LEU A 257 14.73 2.42 17.48
N MET A 258 15.69 3.18 16.95
CA MET A 258 15.59 4.64 16.85
C MET A 258 14.36 5.09 16.05
N SER A 259 14.08 4.42 14.93
CA SER A 259 12.90 4.73 14.12
C SER A 259 11.59 4.46 14.87
N GLN A 260 11.51 3.35 15.62
CA GLN A 260 10.33 2.97 16.41
C GLN A 260 10.10 3.96 17.55
N GLU A 261 11.18 4.39 18.22
CA GLU A 261 11.11 5.41 19.27
C GLU A 261 10.58 6.74 18.71
N ILE A 262 11.07 7.18 17.54
CA ILE A 262 10.60 8.41 16.90
C ILE A 262 9.13 8.28 16.49
N VAL A 263 8.71 7.14 15.93
CA VAL A 263 7.30 6.87 15.61
C VAL A 263 6.43 6.92 16.87
N HIS A 264 6.93 6.41 18.00
CA HIS A 264 6.23 6.50 19.28
C HIS A 264 6.14 7.93 19.82
N LEU A 265 7.18 8.75 19.63
CA LEU A 265 7.12 10.19 19.94
C LEU A 265 6.10 10.92 19.08
N PHE A 266 5.98 10.58 17.78
CA PHE A 266 4.91 11.10 16.93
C PHE A 266 3.52 10.66 17.40
N GLU A 267 3.37 9.42 17.86
CA GLU A 267 2.13 8.95 18.47
C GLU A 267 1.78 9.76 19.72
N LYS A 268 2.74 9.96 20.63
CA LYS A 268 2.58 10.79 21.83
C LYS A 268 2.18 12.22 21.43
N LEU A 269 2.87 12.81 20.47
CA LEU A 269 2.57 14.15 19.96
C LEU A 269 1.15 14.26 19.39
N SER A 270 0.65 13.21 18.72
CA SER A 270 -0.72 13.17 18.17
C SER A 270 -1.81 13.21 19.25
N LYS A 271 -1.51 12.66 20.45
CA LYS A 271 -2.42 12.62 21.60
C LYS A 271 -2.44 13.94 22.38
N LEU A 272 -1.39 14.76 22.26
CA LEU A 272 -1.24 16.06 22.92
C LEU A 272 -1.98 17.18 22.15
N LYS A 273 -3.30 17.25 22.29
CA LYS A 273 -4.15 18.27 21.62
C LYS A 273 -4.19 19.64 22.31
N HIS A 274 -4.08 19.69 23.64
CA HIS A 274 -4.30 20.92 24.42
C HIS A 274 -3.11 21.35 25.32
N ASN A 275 -2.03 20.56 25.37
CA ASN A 275 -0.83 20.90 26.16
C ASN A 275 0.29 21.44 25.26
N VAL A 276 0.31 22.76 25.05
CA VAL A 276 1.24 23.43 24.12
C VAL A 276 2.70 23.28 24.57
N GLY A 277 2.97 23.24 25.88
CA GLY A 277 4.32 23.09 26.43
C GLY A 277 4.92 21.71 26.13
N GLU A 278 4.21 20.64 26.48
CA GLU A 278 4.64 19.26 26.22
C GLU A 278 4.68 18.91 24.73
N ARG A 279 3.80 19.52 23.94
CA ARG A 279 3.79 19.35 22.49
C ARG A 279 5.04 19.95 21.86
N ASN A 280 5.48 21.11 22.33
CA ASN A 280 6.70 21.76 21.85
C ASN A 280 7.95 20.99 22.27
N SER A 281 8.04 20.52 23.52
CA SER A 281 9.19 19.71 23.97
C SER A 281 9.30 18.39 23.20
N THR A 282 8.19 17.69 23.01
CA THR A 282 8.16 16.44 22.22
C THR A 282 8.53 16.69 20.75
N ALA A 283 8.11 17.82 20.16
CA ALA A 283 8.50 18.16 18.79
C ALA A 283 10.00 18.50 18.66
N ILE A 284 10.61 19.14 19.66
CA ILE A 284 12.05 19.39 19.72
C ILE A 284 12.81 18.07 19.86
N GLU A 285 12.37 17.19 20.74
CA GLU A 285 12.96 15.86 20.95
C GLU A 285 12.95 15.02 19.65
N ILE A 286 11.82 15.03 18.93
CA ILE A 286 11.71 14.41 17.60
C ILE A 286 12.73 15.02 16.65
N ALA A 287 12.84 16.35 16.58
CA ALA A 287 13.76 17.03 15.66
C ALA A 287 15.23 16.74 15.97
N GLU A 288 15.60 16.56 17.24
CA GLU A 288 16.95 16.17 17.63
C GLU A 288 17.26 14.72 17.27
N LYS A 289 16.35 13.80 17.57
CA LYS A 289 16.52 12.38 17.21
C LYS A 289 16.58 12.19 15.70
N LEU A 290 15.76 12.91 14.92
CA LEU A 290 15.81 12.86 13.45
C LEU A 290 17.18 13.23 12.86
N LYS A 291 18.03 14.00 13.56
CA LYS A 291 19.40 14.31 13.10
C LYS A 291 20.33 13.10 13.11
N GLN A 292 20.02 12.10 13.93
CA GLN A 292 20.85 10.91 14.16
C GLN A 292 20.39 9.69 13.34
N VAL A 293 19.26 9.81 12.63
CA VAL A 293 18.64 8.71 11.89
C VAL A 293 19.26 8.56 10.49
N PRO A 294 19.60 7.34 10.06
CA PRO A 294 20.03 7.07 8.69
C PRO A 294 18.97 7.45 7.65
N GLU A 295 19.38 7.83 6.44
CA GLU A 295 18.47 8.26 5.37
C GLU A 295 17.37 7.24 5.05
N LEU A 296 17.73 5.95 5.02
CA LEU A 296 16.78 4.86 4.76
C LEU A 296 15.66 4.82 5.82
N GLU A 297 16.01 4.96 7.10
CA GLU A 297 15.05 5.01 8.20
C GLU A 297 14.22 6.29 8.20
N LEU A 298 14.79 7.41 7.76
CA LEU A 298 14.05 8.65 7.56
C LEU A 298 12.92 8.47 6.52
N GLN A 299 13.12 7.66 5.49
CA GLN A 299 12.07 7.30 4.53
C GLN A 299 10.95 6.49 5.19
N TYR A 300 11.30 5.48 6.02
CA TYR A 300 10.32 4.72 6.79
C TYR A 300 9.49 5.62 7.71
N ILE A 301 10.14 6.46 8.52
CA ILE A 301 9.46 7.40 9.43
C ILE A 301 8.55 8.34 8.64
N THR A 302 8.99 8.83 7.48
CA THR A 302 8.18 9.68 6.60
C THR A 302 6.91 8.98 6.12
N VAL A 303 7.04 7.72 5.68
CA VAL A 303 5.90 6.90 5.22
C VAL A 303 4.96 6.57 6.38
N ALA A 304 5.50 6.16 7.52
CA ALA A 304 4.75 5.83 8.73
C ALA A 304 3.94 7.03 9.23
N VAL A 305 4.55 8.21 9.34
CA VAL A 305 3.87 9.46 9.73
C VAL A 305 2.87 9.90 8.67
N LYS A 306 3.19 9.80 7.38
CA LYS A 306 2.22 10.11 6.31
C LYS A 306 0.98 9.22 6.37
N ARG A 307 1.13 7.95 6.74
CA ARG A 307 0.02 6.98 6.84
C ARG A 307 -0.79 7.13 8.13
N LYS A 308 -0.12 7.25 9.28
CA LYS A 308 -0.77 7.26 10.61
C LYS A 308 -1.16 8.67 11.08
N TRP A 309 -0.34 9.70 10.82
CA TRP A 309 -0.56 11.08 11.26
C TRP A 309 -0.22 12.14 10.19
N PRO A 310 -1.03 12.26 9.11
CA PRO A 310 -0.74 13.16 7.99
C PRO A 310 -0.55 14.64 8.39
N SER A 311 -1.20 15.09 9.46
CA SER A 311 -1.10 16.45 9.98
C SER A 311 0.26 16.78 10.60
N LEU A 312 1.02 15.77 11.05
CA LEU A 312 2.34 15.92 11.65
C LEU A 312 3.48 15.81 10.62
N LEU A 313 3.15 15.49 9.37
CA LEU A 313 4.13 15.44 8.27
C LEU A 313 4.83 16.79 8.04
N SER A 314 4.22 17.90 8.47
CA SER A 314 4.82 19.23 8.45
C SER A 314 6.14 19.30 9.25
N ILE A 315 6.27 18.53 10.33
CA ILE A 315 7.48 18.46 11.17
C ILE A 315 8.62 17.82 10.39
N ILE A 316 8.34 16.71 9.70
CA ILE A 316 9.31 16.02 8.84
C ILE A 316 9.69 16.89 7.64
N LYS A 317 8.70 17.55 7.00
CA LYS A 317 8.97 18.49 5.90
C LYS A 317 9.82 19.67 6.34
N ALA A 318 9.56 20.21 7.53
CA ALA A 318 10.40 21.25 8.11
C ALA A 318 11.84 20.74 8.29
N PHE A 319 12.02 19.54 8.86
CA PHE A 319 13.33 18.92 9.00
C PHE A 319 14.06 18.75 7.66
N TYR A 320 13.41 18.21 6.62
CA TYR A 320 14.01 18.07 5.28
C TYR A 320 14.37 19.42 4.66
N HIS A 321 13.51 20.43 4.81
CA HIS A 321 13.79 21.77 4.30
C HIS A 321 14.97 22.43 5.02
N PHE A 322 15.10 22.22 6.34
CA PHE A 322 16.26 22.65 7.12
C PHE A 322 17.53 21.87 6.73
N SER A 323 17.43 20.57 6.46
CA SER A 323 18.54 19.72 6.05
C SER A 323 19.03 20.03 4.62
N GLN A 324 18.12 20.22 3.66
CA GLN A 324 18.46 20.55 2.27
C GLN A 324 19.06 21.95 2.11
N LYS A 325 18.57 22.95 2.86
CA LYS A 325 19.23 24.27 2.94
C LYS A 325 20.66 24.19 3.49
N ARG A 326 20.95 23.19 4.32
CA ARG A 326 22.28 22.90 4.87
C ARG A 326 23.24 22.37 3.80
N SER A 327 22.80 21.39 2.99
CA SER A 327 23.62 20.74 1.96
C SER A 327 23.89 21.61 0.73
N ALA A 328 22.96 22.50 0.35
CA ALA A 328 23.15 23.42 -0.78
C ALA A 328 24.12 24.58 -0.49
N SER A 329 24.54 24.78 0.77
CA SER A 329 25.36 25.92 1.18
C SER A 329 26.88 25.65 1.27
N GLY A 330 27.33 24.41 1.09
CA GLY A 330 28.76 24.07 0.87
C GLY A 330 29.77 24.56 1.92
N LYS A 331 29.35 24.91 3.15
CA LYS A 331 30.24 25.43 4.20
C LYS A 331 30.13 24.64 5.52
N PRO A 332 31.23 24.50 6.27
CA PRO A 332 31.29 23.68 7.49
C PRO A 332 30.36 24.21 8.58
N VAL A 333 29.99 23.29 9.47
CA VAL A 333 28.88 23.31 10.45
C VAL A 333 28.91 24.46 11.47
N SER A 334 29.91 25.35 11.50
CA SER A 334 30.09 26.32 12.59
C SER A 334 29.52 27.74 12.36
N MET A 335 29.17 28.18 11.14
CA MET A 335 28.95 29.63 10.90
C MET A 335 27.51 30.11 10.70
N VAL A 336 26.50 29.23 10.57
CA VAL A 336 25.09 29.68 10.38
C VAL A 336 24.30 29.70 11.71
N PHE A 337 24.77 29.00 12.73
CA PHE A 337 24.20 29.08 14.08
C PHE A 337 24.63 30.36 14.83
N GLU A 338 25.79 30.95 14.52
CA GLU A 338 26.29 32.14 15.22
C GLU A 338 25.44 33.41 14.97
N GLU A 339 24.79 33.57 13.82
CA GLU A 339 24.00 34.79 13.53
C GLU A 339 22.52 34.66 13.95
N THR A 340 21.94 33.46 13.87
CA THR A 340 20.62 33.21 14.47
C THR A 340 20.67 33.23 15.99
N GLU A 341 21.78 32.83 16.63
CA GLU A 341 22.02 33.03 18.07
C GLU A 341 22.24 34.51 18.43
N LYS A 342 22.91 35.31 17.58
CA LYS A 342 23.05 36.77 17.80
C LYS A 342 21.72 37.51 17.72
N LEU A 343 20.84 37.15 16.79
CA LEU A 343 19.51 37.78 16.68
C LEU A 343 18.51 37.28 17.73
N SER A 344 18.64 36.05 18.20
CA SER A 344 17.81 35.53 19.31
C SER A 344 18.32 35.94 20.71
N SER A 345 19.55 36.46 20.82
CA SER A 345 20.09 37.13 22.01
C SER A 345 19.96 38.65 22.00
N SER A 346 19.47 39.23 20.89
CA SER A 346 19.23 40.68 20.78
C SER A 346 17.95 41.09 21.50
N SER A 347 17.98 42.22 22.20
CA SER A 347 16.80 42.76 22.89
C SER A 347 15.68 43.08 21.90
N LEU A 348 14.43 42.88 22.32
CA LEU A 348 13.23 43.16 21.50
C LEU A 348 13.25 44.58 20.88
N GLY A 349 13.77 45.56 21.63
CA GLY A 349 13.91 46.95 21.17
C GLY A 349 14.91 47.11 20.03
N GLN A 350 16.03 46.38 20.04
CA GLN A 350 17.02 46.38 18.96
C GLN A 350 16.45 45.73 17.69
N LEU A 351 15.70 44.63 17.83
CA LEU A 351 15.03 43.98 16.69
C LEU A 351 13.95 44.87 16.05
N ILE A 352 13.24 45.67 16.85
CA ILE A 352 12.28 46.66 16.34
C ILE A 352 12.98 47.80 15.60
N GLN A 353 14.13 48.27 16.10
CA GLN A 353 14.92 49.31 15.43
C GLN A 353 15.51 48.80 14.11
N LEU A 354 16.08 47.59 14.13
CA LEU A 354 16.57 46.91 12.92
C LEU A 354 15.46 46.68 11.89
N ALA A 355 14.25 46.32 12.35
CA ALA A 355 13.10 46.21 11.46
C ALA A 355 12.76 47.52 10.73
N ALA A 356 12.97 48.67 11.37
CA ALA A 356 12.69 49.97 10.77
C ALA A 356 13.82 50.48 9.85
N THR A 357 15.09 50.16 10.17
CA THR A 357 16.26 50.79 9.53
C THR A 357 17.16 49.84 8.75
N SER A 358 16.97 48.52 8.81
CA SER A 358 17.83 47.58 8.09
C SER A 358 17.63 47.72 6.59
N GLU A 359 18.75 47.76 5.86
CA GLU A 359 18.84 47.79 4.41
C GLU A 359 19.24 46.40 3.83
N ASP A 360 19.62 45.45 4.69
CA ASP A 360 20.03 44.11 4.27
C ASP A 360 18.80 43.21 4.03
N GLU A 361 18.65 42.77 2.78
CA GLU A 361 17.62 41.83 2.34
C GLU A 361 17.57 40.54 3.19
N LYS A 362 18.73 40.06 3.65
CA LYS A 362 18.81 38.83 4.45
C LYS A 362 18.25 39.04 5.85
N GLU A 363 18.59 40.16 6.48
CA GLU A 363 18.08 40.53 7.81
C GLU A 363 16.56 40.75 7.77
N ILE A 364 16.08 41.50 6.78
CA ILE A 364 14.64 41.76 6.58
C ILE A 364 13.87 40.43 6.43
N THR A 365 14.39 39.48 5.66
CA THR A 365 13.75 38.19 5.44
C THR A 365 13.67 37.35 6.71
N VAL A 366 14.72 37.39 7.55
CA VAL A 366 14.74 36.72 8.87
C VAL A 366 13.75 37.40 9.82
N LEU A 367 13.71 38.73 9.86
CA LEU A 367 12.81 39.50 10.73
C LEU A 367 11.33 39.30 10.34
N LEU A 368 10.99 39.12 9.06
CA LEU A 368 9.62 38.81 8.61
C LEU A 368 9.08 37.49 9.20
N GLN A 369 9.97 36.53 9.49
CA GLN A 369 9.62 35.25 10.10
C GLN A 369 9.50 35.31 11.63
N HIS A 370 9.94 36.41 12.25
CA HIS A 370 9.95 36.57 13.71
C HIS A 370 8.54 36.58 14.30
N ARG A 371 8.33 36.03 15.51
CA ARG A 371 6.98 35.84 16.09
C ARG A 371 6.27 37.14 16.47
N ASP A 372 7.02 38.17 16.86
CA ASP A 372 6.46 39.44 17.34
C ASP A 372 5.79 40.26 16.21
N LEU A 373 4.56 40.72 16.49
CA LEU A 373 3.74 41.56 15.62
C LEU A 373 4.28 42.98 15.49
N ASN A 374 4.98 43.51 16.49
CA ASN A 374 5.53 44.86 16.46
C ASN A 374 6.70 44.98 15.48
N ILE A 375 7.50 43.91 15.34
CA ILE A 375 8.56 43.82 14.35
C ILE A 375 7.95 43.85 12.94
N LEU A 376 6.87 43.09 12.69
CA LEU A 376 6.17 43.14 11.41
C LEU A 376 5.61 44.54 11.11
N ARG A 377 5.01 45.23 12.08
CA ARG A 377 4.48 46.60 11.88
C ARG A 377 5.57 47.58 11.43
N ASN A 378 6.76 47.50 12.03
CA ASN A 378 7.88 48.35 11.66
C ASN A 378 8.50 47.95 10.31
N LEU A 379 8.64 46.64 10.04
CA LEU A 379 9.10 46.14 8.74
C LEU A 379 8.21 46.57 7.59
N LEU A 380 6.87 46.59 7.76
CA LEU A 380 5.95 47.00 6.70
C LEU A 380 6.11 48.49 6.34
N GLN A 381 6.69 49.29 7.22
CA GLN A 381 7.03 50.70 7.00
C GLN A 381 8.46 50.90 6.47
N ASN A 382 9.32 49.86 6.52
CA ASN A 382 10.69 49.93 6.05
C ASN A 382 10.74 50.21 4.52
N PRO A 383 11.53 51.20 4.06
CA PRO A 383 11.66 51.53 2.64
C PRO A 383 12.41 50.47 1.81
N ALA A 384 13.29 49.66 2.42
CA ALA A 384 14.05 48.61 1.76
C ALA A 384 13.24 47.31 1.55
N LEU A 385 12.04 47.20 2.16
CA LEU A 385 11.16 46.05 1.96
C LEU A 385 10.60 46.05 0.52
N THR A 386 10.73 44.91 -0.17
CA THR A 386 10.22 44.72 -1.54
C THR A 386 9.03 43.76 -1.58
N GLU A 387 8.23 43.85 -2.66
CA GLU A 387 7.07 42.96 -2.87
C GLU A 387 7.49 41.48 -2.97
N THR A 388 8.64 41.20 -3.55
CA THR A 388 9.19 39.84 -3.69
C THR A 388 9.56 39.23 -2.35
N MET A 389 10.25 39.98 -1.48
CA MET A 389 10.61 39.56 -0.12
C MET A 389 9.37 39.27 0.71
N LEU A 390 8.42 40.20 0.75
CA LEU A 390 7.17 40.04 1.49
C LEU A 390 6.37 38.85 0.96
N GLY A 391 6.22 38.78 -0.36
CA GLY A 391 5.52 37.69 -1.04
C GLY A 391 6.14 36.32 -0.79
N SER A 392 7.44 36.21 -0.52
CA SER A 392 8.08 34.94 -0.20
C SER A 392 7.65 34.38 1.16
N VAL A 393 7.29 35.25 2.11
CA VAL A 393 6.97 34.86 3.49
C VAL A 393 5.47 34.71 3.75
N ILE A 394 4.61 35.36 2.93
CA ILE A 394 3.14 35.37 3.13
C ILE A 394 2.56 33.98 3.40
N HIS A 395 2.98 32.94 2.69
CA HIS A 395 2.44 31.59 2.83
C HIS A 395 2.69 30.93 4.22
N THR A 396 3.63 31.47 5.00
CA THR A 396 3.96 30.99 6.37
C THR A 396 3.40 31.88 7.47
N MET A 397 2.78 33.01 7.12
CA MET A 397 2.28 33.97 8.11
C MET A 397 1.08 33.42 8.88
N SER A 398 0.99 33.83 10.16
CA SER A 398 -0.16 33.58 11.02
C SER A 398 -1.33 34.50 10.66
N ALA A 399 -2.55 34.15 11.09
CA ALA A 399 -3.75 34.96 10.86
C ALA A 399 -3.59 36.42 11.35
N GLU A 400 -2.99 36.61 12.52
CA GLU A 400 -2.74 37.94 13.11
C GLU A 400 -1.81 38.79 12.26
N LYS A 401 -0.74 38.20 11.72
CA LYS A 401 0.19 38.88 10.82
C LYS A 401 -0.49 39.26 9.50
N LEU A 402 -1.35 38.39 8.97
CA LEU A 402 -2.12 38.67 7.76
C LEU A 402 -3.12 39.82 7.96
N LEU A 403 -3.74 39.94 9.14
CA LEU A 403 -4.61 41.07 9.47
C LEU A 403 -3.82 42.39 9.51
N ILE A 404 -2.61 42.38 10.08
CA ILE A 404 -1.73 43.57 10.07
C ILE A 404 -1.33 43.92 8.63
N LEU A 405 -1.01 42.92 7.81
CA LEU A 405 -0.68 43.10 6.41
C LEU A 405 -1.86 43.70 5.61
N ASP A 406 -3.09 43.24 5.86
CA ASP A 406 -4.33 43.74 5.24
C ASP A 406 -4.57 45.23 5.50
N HIS A 407 -4.14 45.74 6.66
CA HIS A 407 -4.23 47.15 7.02
C HIS A 407 -3.05 48.01 6.53
N SER A 408 -2.09 47.43 5.81
CA SER A 408 -0.90 48.13 5.33
C SER A 408 -1.01 48.60 3.88
N ARG A 409 -0.06 49.44 3.43
CA ARG A 409 0.04 49.85 2.02
C ARG A 409 0.17 48.67 1.05
N TRP A 410 0.73 47.55 1.51
CA TRP A 410 1.03 46.37 0.72
C TRP A 410 -0.23 45.58 0.30
N ALA A 411 -1.31 45.66 1.08
CA ALA A 411 -2.58 45.01 0.76
C ALA A 411 -3.24 45.53 -0.52
N LYS A 412 -2.85 46.73 -0.99
CA LYS A 412 -3.36 47.28 -2.26
C LYS A 412 -2.76 46.59 -3.48
N LEU A 413 -1.58 45.99 -3.35
CA LEU A 413 -0.88 45.35 -4.47
C LEU A 413 -1.57 44.03 -4.86
N ASN A 414 -1.82 43.84 -6.16
CA ASN A 414 -2.47 42.64 -6.70
C ASN A 414 -1.66 41.37 -6.38
N GLY A 415 -0.32 41.41 -6.53
CA GLY A 415 0.55 40.26 -6.27
C GLY A 415 0.53 39.80 -4.81
N ILE A 416 0.46 40.75 -3.86
CA ILE A 416 0.31 40.47 -2.43
C ILE A 416 -1.05 39.88 -2.12
N ARG A 417 -2.15 40.48 -2.62
CA ARG A 417 -3.51 39.96 -2.45
C ARG A 417 -3.66 38.54 -2.97
N ASN A 418 -3.15 38.28 -4.18
CA ASN A 418 -3.17 36.96 -4.77
C ASN A 418 -2.38 35.96 -3.90
N ARG A 419 -1.21 36.32 -3.35
CA ARG A 419 -0.50 35.42 -2.43
C ARG A 419 -1.21 35.23 -1.07
N MET A 420 -1.92 36.24 -0.58
CA MET A 420 -2.66 36.18 0.67
C MET A 420 -3.84 35.21 0.60
N ILE A 421 -4.60 35.20 -0.51
CA ILE A 421 -5.78 34.32 -0.63
C ILE A 421 -5.42 32.83 -0.57
N HIS A 422 -4.21 32.47 -0.99
CA HIS A 422 -3.67 31.11 -0.94
C HIS A 422 -3.10 30.71 0.44
N ASN A 423 -3.11 31.62 1.43
CA ASN A 423 -2.67 31.31 2.77
C ASN A 423 -3.80 30.58 3.55
N PRO A 424 -3.57 29.35 4.06
CA PRO A 424 -4.57 28.59 4.80
C PRO A 424 -5.01 29.22 6.13
N ASN A 425 -4.25 30.16 6.67
CA ASN A 425 -4.52 30.88 7.92
C ASN A 425 -5.28 32.19 7.69
N LEU A 426 -5.61 32.55 6.44
CA LEU A 426 -6.37 33.78 6.17
C LEU A 426 -7.82 33.62 6.66
N PRO A 427 -8.34 34.57 7.47
CA PRO A 427 -9.75 34.55 7.88
C PRO A 427 -10.71 34.59 6.69
N GLY A 428 -11.78 33.78 6.74
CA GLY A 428 -12.70 33.59 5.60
C GLY A 428 -13.38 34.87 5.11
N ASN A 429 -13.76 35.77 6.02
CA ASN A 429 -14.32 37.09 5.68
C ASN A 429 -13.35 37.97 4.87
N LYS A 430 -12.04 37.89 5.19
CA LYS A 430 -11.00 38.60 4.45
C LYS A 430 -10.67 37.92 3.13
N ALA A 431 -10.64 36.59 3.12
CA ALA A 431 -10.49 35.83 1.88
C ALA A 431 -11.61 36.16 0.87
N LEU A 432 -12.86 36.31 1.33
CA LEU A 432 -14.00 36.77 0.50
C LEU A 432 -13.82 38.19 -0.03
N ALA A 433 -13.37 39.11 0.83
CA ALA A 433 -13.11 40.49 0.42
C ALA A 433 -11.95 40.61 -0.59
N ILE A 434 -10.95 39.72 -0.53
CA ILE A 434 -9.87 39.65 -1.52
C ILE A 434 -10.38 39.00 -2.80
N ALA A 435 -11.13 37.90 -2.70
CA ALA A 435 -11.72 37.21 -3.85
C ALA A 435 -12.56 38.16 -4.70
N SER A 436 -13.34 39.05 -4.08
CA SER A 436 -14.17 40.02 -4.79
C SER A 436 -13.38 41.00 -5.67
N GLN A 437 -12.09 41.16 -5.41
CA GLN A 437 -11.21 42.13 -6.07
C GLN A 437 -10.25 41.48 -7.07
N LEU A 438 -10.29 40.16 -7.23
CA LEU A 438 -9.53 39.44 -8.25
C LEU A 438 -10.20 39.67 -9.62
N ASN A 439 -9.43 40.22 -10.56
CA ASN A 439 -9.96 40.61 -11.86
C ASN A 439 -9.48 39.72 -13.00
N THR A 440 -8.42 38.94 -12.78
CA THR A 440 -7.83 38.10 -13.82
C THR A 440 -8.40 36.68 -13.77
N MET A 441 -8.81 36.13 -14.92
CA MET A 441 -9.31 34.76 -14.99
C MET A 441 -8.31 33.72 -14.46
N LYS A 442 -7.01 33.93 -14.69
CA LYS A 442 -5.95 33.07 -14.17
C LYS A 442 -5.92 33.02 -12.64
N GLU A 443 -6.06 34.18 -11.99
CA GLU A 443 -6.09 34.27 -10.52
C GLU A 443 -7.34 33.58 -9.96
N LEU A 444 -8.50 33.76 -10.61
CA LEU A 444 -9.74 33.09 -10.24
C LEU A 444 -9.64 31.56 -10.39
N LEU A 445 -9.00 31.08 -11.46
CA LEU A 445 -8.74 29.65 -11.67
C LEU A 445 -7.79 29.10 -10.61
N ASP A 446 -6.70 29.81 -10.29
CA ASP A 446 -5.74 29.40 -9.26
C ASP A 446 -6.43 29.25 -7.89
N VAL A 447 -7.37 30.14 -7.55
CA VAL A 447 -8.18 30.07 -6.32
C VAL A 447 -9.07 28.84 -6.27
N LEU A 448 -9.75 28.50 -7.37
CA LEU A 448 -10.62 27.31 -7.42
C LEU A 448 -9.83 26.02 -7.22
N ARG A 449 -8.63 25.97 -7.81
CA ARG A 449 -7.75 24.80 -7.82
C ARG A 449 -6.99 24.60 -6.52
N ASP A 450 -6.72 25.68 -5.79
CA ASP A 450 -5.96 25.58 -4.57
C ASP A 450 -6.73 24.76 -3.52
N LYS A 451 -6.11 23.65 -3.09
CA LYS A 451 -6.62 22.76 -2.05
C LYS A 451 -6.48 23.38 -0.65
N LYS A 452 -5.63 24.41 -0.49
CA LYS A 452 -5.42 25.11 0.78
C LYS A 452 -6.60 26.01 1.14
N ILE A 453 -7.33 26.51 0.14
CA ILE A 453 -8.52 27.33 0.34
C ILE A 453 -9.69 26.41 0.67
N LYS A 454 -10.07 26.38 1.96
CA LYS A 454 -11.15 25.52 2.46
C LYS A 454 -12.53 26.18 2.45
N SER A 455 -12.59 27.52 2.39
CA SER A 455 -13.87 28.23 2.38
C SER A 455 -14.58 27.99 1.05
N VAL A 456 -15.77 27.41 1.15
CA VAL A 456 -16.63 27.11 0.00
C VAL A 456 -17.18 28.42 -0.57
N GLU A 457 -17.44 29.41 0.28
CA GLU A 457 -17.94 30.72 -0.11
C GLU A 457 -16.95 31.45 -1.01
N VAL A 458 -15.65 31.40 -0.68
CA VAL A 458 -14.57 31.99 -1.49
C VAL A 458 -14.52 31.33 -2.88
N LYS A 459 -14.63 30.00 -2.93
CA LYS A 459 -14.65 29.27 -4.20
C LYS A 459 -15.91 29.57 -5.02
N ASN A 460 -17.08 29.63 -4.38
CA ASN A 460 -18.33 29.97 -5.05
C ASN A 460 -18.30 31.38 -5.64
N GLN A 461 -17.69 32.33 -4.93
CA GLN A 461 -17.50 33.69 -5.42
C GLN A 461 -16.54 33.75 -6.60
N ALA A 462 -15.37 33.10 -6.49
CA ALA A 462 -14.40 33.02 -7.58
C ALA A 462 -15.01 32.35 -8.83
N PHE A 463 -15.77 31.27 -8.63
CA PHE A 463 -16.50 30.59 -9.70
C PHE A 463 -17.55 31.49 -10.36
N SER A 464 -18.34 32.22 -9.56
CA SER A 464 -19.37 33.11 -10.10
C SER A 464 -18.78 34.25 -10.92
N GLN A 465 -17.66 34.83 -10.45
CA GLN A 465 -16.93 35.85 -11.20
C GLN A 465 -16.30 35.29 -12.48
N LEU A 466 -15.65 34.12 -12.40
CA LEU A 466 -15.05 33.45 -13.56
C LEU A 466 -16.11 33.13 -14.61
N SER A 467 -17.24 32.56 -14.19
CA SER A 467 -18.39 32.25 -15.04
C SER A 467 -18.95 33.50 -15.70
N HIS A 468 -19.11 34.59 -14.94
CA HIS A 468 -19.60 35.86 -15.46
C HIS A 468 -18.64 36.48 -16.49
N GLN A 469 -17.35 36.57 -16.17
CA GLN A 469 -16.34 37.09 -17.10
C GLN A 469 -16.24 36.23 -18.36
N PHE A 470 -16.27 34.90 -18.23
CA PHE A 470 -16.21 33.99 -19.38
C PHE A 470 -17.44 34.11 -20.29
N SER A 471 -18.62 34.33 -19.70
CA SER A 471 -19.88 34.49 -20.46
C SER A 471 -19.93 35.80 -21.25
N GLN A 472 -19.18 36.82 -20.84
CA GLN A 472 -19.11 38.13 -21.51
C GLN A 472 -18.13 38.16 -22.69
N LEU A 473 -17.27 37.16 -22.84
CA LEU A 473 -16.31 37.10 -23.93
C LEU A 473 -16.98 36.76 -25.27
N SER A 474 -16.41 37.30 -26.35
CA SER A 474 -16.70 36.83 -27.70
C SER A 474 -16.25 35.39 -27.90
N LEU A 475 -16.75 34.73 -28.95
CA LEU A 475 -16.38 33.35 -29.28
C LEU A 475 -14.85 33.19 -29.45
N ASP A 476 -14.20 34.10 -30.17
CA ASP A 476 -12.74 34.08 -30.35
C ASP A 476 -11.98 34.31 -29.03
N GLY A 477 -12.51 35.18 -28.15
CA GLY A 477 -11.95 35.41 -26.83
C GLY A 477 -12.06 34.17 -25.92
N LYS A 478 -13.21 33.49 -25.95
CA LYS A 478 -13.40 32.21 -25.22
C LYS A 478 -12.44 31.14 -25.71
N ILE A 479 -12.27 30.99 -27.02
CA ILE A 479 -11.32 30.03 -27.62
C ILE A 479 -9.89 30.35 -27.19
N SER A 480 -9.49 31.62 -27.30
CA SER A 480 -8.14 32.05 -26.94
C SER A 480 -7.80 31.73 -25.49
N ILE A 481 -8.73 31.98 -24.55
CA ILE A 481 -8.52 31.65 -23.13
C ILE A 481 -8.49 30.15 -22.88
N ILE A 482 -9.31 29.36 -23.56
CA ILE A 482 -9.26 27.90 -23.45
C ILE A 482 -7.89 27.37 -23.91
N LEU A 483 -7.33 27.95 -24.98
CA LEU A 483 -6.01 27.58 -25.48
C LEU A 483 -4.89 28.08 -24.56
N GLU A 484 -4.92 29.33 -24.10
CA GLU A 484 -3.94 29.91 -23.15
C GLU A 484 -3.90 29.18 -21.81
N THR A 485 -5.02 28.57 -21.42
CA THR A 485 -5.14 27.78 -20.20
C THR A 485 -5.00 26.28 -20.46
N ASP A 486 -4.59 25.82 -21.64
CA ASP A 486 -4.45 24.38 -21.98
C ASP A 486 -5.69 23.54 -21.62
N GLY A 487 -6.89 24.10 -21.77
CA GLY A 487 -8.16 23.43 -21.45
C GLY A 487 -8.42 23.24 -19.96
N GLU A 488 -7.67 23.91 -19.09
CA GLU A 488 -7.84 23.85 -17.64
C GLU A 488 -9.19 24.34 -17.16
N ILE A 489 -9.75 25.32 -17.87
CA ILE A 489 -11.04 25.92 -17.59
C ILE A 489 -12.22 24.93 -17.79
N PHE A 490 -12.04 23.85 -18.56
CA PHE A 490 -13.06 22.81 -18.73
C PHE A 490 -13.47 22.16 -17.41
N ARG A 491 -12.57 22.03 -16.43
CA ARG A 491 -12.88 21.38 -15.14
C ARG A 491 -13.87 22.20 -14.32
N GLU A 492 -13.69 23.51 -14.33
CA GLU A 492 -14.48 24.42 -13.51
C GLU A 492 -15.76 24.81 -14.26
N LEU A 493 -15.66 25.27 -15.52
CA LEU A 493 -16.80 25.75 -16.30
C LEU A 493 -17.43 24.68 -17.21
N TRP A 494 -17.29 23.40 -16.85
CA TRP A 494 -17.78 22.26 -17.65
C TRP A 494 -19.20 22.47 -18.16
N GLY A 495 -20.13 22.83 -17.26
CA GLY A 495 -21.54 22.97 -17.60
C GLY A 495 -21.85 24.13 -18.56
N ILE A 496 -20.99 25.15 -18.64
CA ILE A 496 -21.19 26.32 -19.51
C ILE A 496 -20.57 26.04 -20.87
N ILE A 497 -19.34 25.54 -20.89
CA ILE A 497 -18.58 25.30 -22.13
C ILE A 497 -19.24 24.21 -22.97
N PHE A 498 -19.66 23.10 -22.36
CA PHE A 498 -20.24 21.98 -23.11
C PHE A 498 -21.69 22.19 -23.55
N ARG A 499 -22.35 23.27 -23.11
CA ARG A 499 -23.67 23.67 -23.61
C ARG A 499 -23.59 24.59 -24.84
N ASP A 500 -22.43 25.20 -25.08
CA ASP A 500 -22.18 26.12 -26.18
C ASP A 500 -21.58 25.35 -27.38
N GLU A 501 -22.46 24.82 -28.25
CA GLU A 501 -22.04 24.01 -29.39
C GLU A 501 -21.18 24.80 -30.40
N GLU A 502 -21.46 26.09 -30.58
CA GLU A 502 -20.71 26.96 -31.47
C GLU A 502 -19.27 27.17 -30.98
N LEU A 503 -19.09 27.36 -29.68
CA LEU A 503 -17.77 27.43 -29.05
C LEU A 503 -16.96 26.13 -29.27
N LEU A 504 -17.59 24.97 -29.05
CA LEU A 504 -16.92 23.68 -29.25
C LEU A 504 -16.53 23.44 -30.71
N LYS A 505 -17.41 23.80 -31.66
CA LYS A 505 -17.09 23.73 -33.09
C LYS A 505 -15.93 24.66 -33.44
N GLY A 506 -15.99 25.93 -33.02
CA GLY A 506 -14.92 26.90 -33.26
C GLY A 506 -13.57 26.44 -32.70
N LEU A 507 -13.57 25.87 -31.49
CA LEU A 507 -12.35 25.33 -30.86
C LEU A 507 -11.74 24.16 -31.66
N VAL A 508 -12.59 23.24 -32.14
CA VAL A 508 -12.17 22.12 -33.00
C VAL A 508 -11.66 22.62 -34.35
N GLU A 509 -12.30 23.65 -34.92
CA GLU A 509 -11.93 24.20 -36.23
C GLU A 509 -10.64 25.04 -36.21
N THR A 510 -10.22 25.54 -35.04
CA THR A 510 -9.01 26.37 -34.91
C THR A 510 -7.71 25.56 -35.15
N ARG A 511 -7.76 24.21 -35.22
CA ARG A 511 -6.62 23.28 -35.47
C ARG A 511 -5.40 23.41 -34.53
N SER A 512 -5.41 24.34 -33.59
CA SER A 512 -4.39 24.53 -32.54
C SER A 512 -4.78 23.87 -31.21
N ALA A 513 -5.89 23.13 -31.18
CA ALA A 513 -6.35 22.45 -29.98
C ALA A 513 -5.43 21.27 -29.64
N SER A 514 -4.84 21.28 -28.44
CA SER A 514 -3.96 20.22 -27.97
C SER A 514 -4.70 18.88 -27.86
N PRO A 515 -3.98 17.74 -27.94
CA PRO A 515 -4.57 16.41 -27.74
C PRO A 515 -5.32 16.27 -26.40
N ASP A 516 -4.88 16.97 -25.36
CA ASP A 516 -5.51 16.96 -24.03
C ASP A 516 -6.86 17.71 -24.03
N ILE A 517 -6.96 18.81 -24.76
CA ILE A 517 -8.22 19.54 -24.96
C ILE A 517 -9.22 18.66 -25.71
N LEU A 518 -8.78 18.04 -26.81
CA LEU A 518 -9.62 17.15 -27.60
C LEU A 518 -10.08 15.94 -26.78
N SER A 519 -9.17 15.31 -26.03
CA SER A 519 -9.50 14.18 -25.15
C SER A 519 -10.57 14.56 -24.11
N ARG A 520 -10.50 15.76 -23.52
CA ARG A 520 -11.54 16.24 -22.58
C ARG A 520 -12.88 16.49 -23.26
N ILE A 521 -12.86 17.00 -24.49
CA ILE A 521 -14.07 17.19 -25.29
C ILE A 521 -14.69 15.84 -25.63
N ILE A 522 -13.89 14.88 -26.07
CA ILE A 522 -14.36 13.54 -26.47
C ILE A 522 -14.84 12.76 -25.25
N HIS A 523 -14.16 12.84 -24.11
CA HIS A 523 -14.57 12.13 -22.88
C HIS A 523 -15.93 12.63 -22.33
N SER A 524 -16.29 13.88 -22.61
CA SER A 524 -17.50 14.49 -22.08
C SER A 524 -18.78 13.85 -22.62
N ARG A 525 -19.65 13.40 -21.71
CA ARG A 525 -21.01 12.99 -22.05
C ARG A 525 -21.90 14.14 -22.51
N LEU A 526 -21.49 15.40 -22.33
CA LEU A 526 -22.28 16.56 -22.75
C LEU A 526 -21.94 17.02 -24.17
N THR A 527 -20.88 16.50 -24.78
CA THR A 527 -20.47 16.88 -26.13
C THR A 527 -21.53 16.50 -27.17
N PRO A 528 -21.92 17.44 -28.05
CA PRO A 528 -22.79 17.16 -29.19
C PRO A 528 -22.14 16.20 -30.20
N LEU A 529 -22.94 15.32 -30.82
CA LEU A 529 -22.46 14.37 -31.84
C LEU A 529 -21.86 15.08 -33.07
N SER A 530 -22.40 16.24 -33.42
CA SER A 530 -21.88 17.12 -34.48
C SER A 530 -20.41 17.50 -34.27
N VAL A 531 -20.00 17.76 -33.02
CA VAL A 531 -18.62 18.11 -32.66
C VAL A 531 -17.71 16.88 -32.76
N LEU A 532 -18.18 15.71 -32.31
CA LEU A 532 -17.43 14.45 -32.39
C LEU A 532 -17.17 14.04 -33.85
N ASN A 533 -18.19 14.13 -34.70
CA ASN A 533 -18.05 13.90 -36.14
C ASN A 533 -17.06 14.89 -36.77
N ARG A 534 -17.11 16.15 -36.35
CA ARG A 534 -16.22 17.19 -36.88
C ARG A 534 -14.75 16.92 -36.56
N ILE A 535 -14.44 16.36 -35.39
CA ILE A 535 -13.07 15.96 -35.01
C ILE A 535 -12.55 14.87 -35.95
N ILE A 536 -13.40 13.89 -36.29
CA ILE A 536 -13.05 12.78 -37.19
C ILE A 536 -12.87 13.30 -38.63
N GLU A 537 -13.82 14.11 -39.13
CA GLU A 537 -13.75 14.72 -40.46
C GLU A 537 -12.46 15.53 -40.67
N LEU A 538 -12.06 16.30 -39.64
CA LEU A 538 -10.86 17.13 -39.69
C LEU A 538 -9.56 16.35 -39.36
N LYS A 539 -9.67 15.06 -39.03
CA LYS A 539 -8.57 14.16 -38.66
C LYS A 539 -7.64 14.75 -37.59
N LEU A 540 -8.21 15.39 -36.58
CA LEU A 540 -7.43 16.10 -35.55
C LEU A 540 -6.84 15.11 -34.54
N HIS A 541 -5.51 15.02 -34.50
CA HIS A 541 -4.76 14.21 -33.53
C HIS A 541 -5.20 12.74 -33.45
N LEU A 542 -5.70 12.17 -34.56
CA LEU A 542 -6.09 10.75 -34.66
C LEU A 542 -4.89 9.78 -34.69
N ASP A 543 -3.68 10.32 -34.76
CA ASP A 543 -2.41 9.64 -34.54
C ASP A 543 -2.10 9.44 -33.04
N ASN A 544 -2.77 10.17 -32.14
CA ASN A 544 -2.59 10.04 -30.69
C ASN A 544 -3.52 8.95 -30.13
N THR A 545 -2.92 7.91 -29.53
CA THR A 545 -3.65 6.77 -28.96
C THR A 545 -4.63 7.21 -27.86
N GLY A 546 -4.29 8.22 -27.06
CA GLY A 546 -5.15 8.74 -26.00
C GLY A 546 -6.47 9.30 -26.53
N VAL A 547 -6.38 10.16 -27.56
CA VAL A 547 -7.55 10.77 -28.22
C VAL A 547 -8.46 9.70 -28.80
N VAL A 548 -7.89 8.71 -29.49
CA VAL A 548 -8.65 7.62 -30.13
C VAL A 548 -9.33 6.72 -29.10
N LEU A 549 -8.65 6.36 -28.00
CA LEU A 549 -9.24 5.53 -26.94
C LEU A 549 -10.40 6.24 -26.22
N GLU A 550 -10.35 7.56 -26.06
CA GLU A 550 -11.44 8.32 -25.44
C GLU A 550 -12.74 8.25 -26.27
N PHE A 551 -12.67 8.10 -27.59
CA PHE A 551 -13.86 7.85 -28.42
C PHE A 551 -14.51 6.51 -28.10
N PHE A 552 -13.72 5.45 -27.91
CA PHE A 552 -14.24 4.12 -27.52
C PHE A 552 -14.82 4.11 -26.10
N ASN A 553 -14.33 4.99 -25.23
CA ASN A 553 -14.82 5.10 -23.85
C ASN A 553 -16.07 5.99 -23.72
N ASN A 554 -16.44 6.77 -24.74
CA ASN A 554 -17.59 7.66 -24.67
C ASN A 554 -18.90 6.90 -25.04
N PRO A 555 -19.86 6.78 -24.10
CA PRO A 555 -21.10 6.03 -24.31
C PRO A 555 -22.05 6.62 -25.37
N LYS A 556 -21.82 7.86 -25.82
CA LYS A 556 -22.63 8.50 -26.88
C LYS A 556 -22.14 8.20 -28.28
N VAL A 557 -20.91 7.69 -28.43
CA VAL A 557 -20.33 7.41 -29.74
C VAL A 557 -21.04 6.19 -30.31
N THR A 558 -21.76 6.39 -31.42
CA THR A 558 -22.47 5.29 -32.09
C THR A 558 -21.49 4.38 -32.83
N PRO A 559 -21.87 3.13 -33.12
CA PRO A 559 -21.04 2.22 -33.92
C PRO A 559 -20.62 2.81 -35.28
N GLU A 560 -21.48 3.63 -35.88
CA GLU A 560 -21.22 4.35 -37.14
C GLU A 560 -20.06 5.35 -37.01
N ILE A 561 -19.97 6.05 -35.87
CA ILE A 561 -18.89 7.00 -35.58
C ILE A 561 -17.58 6.24 -35.30
N LEU A 562 -17.64 5.11 -34.58
CA LEU A 562 -16.47 4.25 -34.37
C LEU A 562 -15.95 3.65 -35.67
N GLN A 563 -16.85 3.32 -36.60
CA GLN A 563 -16.46 2.86 -37.93
C GLN A 563 -15.75 3.97 -38.71
N SER A 564 -16.33 5.18 -38.77
CA SER A 564 -15.72 6.35 -39.41
C SER A 564 -14.36 6.73 -38.79
N LEU A 565 -14.23 6.59 -37.46
CA LEU A 565 -12.96 6.75 -36.75
C LEU A 565 -11.94 5.69 -37.18
N THR A 566 -12.34 4.41 -37.24
CA THR A 566 -11.49 3.28 -37.63
C THR A 566 -10.99 3.41 -39.08
N GLU A 567 -11.82 3.98 -39.96
CA GLU A 567 -11.47 4.30 -41.34
C GLU A 567 -10.51 5.50 -41.44
N SER A 568 -10.57 6.42 -40.48
CA SER A 568 -9.79 7.66 -40.48
C SER A 568 -8.43 7.59 -39.77
N VAL A 569 -8.20 6.60 -38.88
CA VAL A 569 -6.92 6.36 -38.19
C VAL A 569 -5.89 5.68 -39.10
N ASN A 570 -4.60 5.87 -38.81
CA ASN A 570 -3.51 5.24 -39.56
C ASN A 570 -3.38 3.72 -39.27
N ASP A 571 -2.66 3.00 -40.13
CA ASP A 571 -2.56 1.53 -40.06
C ASP A 571 -1.89 1.06 -38.75
N ALA A 572 -0.89 1.79 -38.25
CA ALA A 572 -0.23 1.47 -36.98
C ALA A 572 -1.19 1.59 -35.78
N MET A 573 -2.05 2.60 -35.75
CA MET A 573 -3.07 2.75 -34.71
C MET A 573 -4.15 1.68 -34.85
N ARG A 574 -4.53 1.33 -36.07
CA ARG A 574 -5.52 0.27 -36.34
C ARG A 574 -5.02 -1.09 -35.81
N GLU A 575 -3.76 -1.44 -36.03
CA GLU A 575 -3.14 -2.64 -35.45
C GLU A 575 -3.11 -2.58 -33.92
N HIS A 576 -2.82 -1.41 -33.33
CA HIS A 576 -2.85 -1.23 -31.89
C HIS A 576 -4.25 -1.46 -31.30
N LEU A 577 -5.30 -0.94 -31.93
CA LEU A 577 -6.69 -1.14 -31.50
C LEU A 577 -7.14 -2.59 -31.64
N LYS A 578 -6.69 -3.30 -32.70
CA LYS A 578 -6.91 -4.75 -32.87
C LYS A 578 -6.25 -5.55 -31.74
N SER A 579 -5.00 -5.23 -31.38
CA SER A 579 -4.28 -5.92 -30.30
C SER A 579 -4.96 -5.80 -28.93
N ARG A 580 -5.75 -4.73 -28.73
CA ARG A 580 -6.56 -4.51 -27.52
C ARG A 580 -7.97 -5.08 -27.59
N GLY A 581 -8.35 -5.73 -28.70
CA GLY A 581 -9.68 -6.30 -28.89
C GLY A 581 -10.81 -5.27 -29.03
N LEU A 582 -10.49 -4.00 -29.33
CA LEU A 582 -11.48 -2.93 -29.47
C LEU A 582 -12.12 -2.87 -30.86
N ILE A 583 -11.50 -3.53 -31.84
CA ILE A 583 -12.01 -3.65 -33.21
C ILE A 583 -11.88 -5.11 -33.62
N SER A 584 -12.98 -5.71 -34.08
CA SER A 584 -12.99 -7.06 -34.63
C SER A 584 -12.54 -7.05 -36.10
N ASP A 585 -11.80 -8.09 -36.50
CA ASP A 585 -11.49 -8.27 -37.92
C ASP A 585 -12.79 -8.49 -38.71
N PRO A 586 -13.01 -7.78 -39.82
CA PRO A 586 -14.17 -8.03 -40.69
C PRO A 586 -14.12 -9.39 -41.42
N GLN A 587 -13.18 -10.27 -41.07
CA GLN A 587 -13.02 -11.62 -41.63
C GLN A 587 -13.27 -12.74 -40.60
N ARG A 588 -14.06 -12.50 -39.55
CA ARG A 588 -14.59 -13.57 -38.68
C ARG A 588 -16.10 -13.58 -38.63
#